data_AF-A0A969M1D5-F1
#
_entry.id   AF-A0A969M1D5-F1
#
_cell.length_a   1.000
_cell.length_b   1.000
_cell.length_c   1.000
_cell.angle_alpha   90.00
_cell.angle_beta   90.00
_cell.angle_gamma   90.00
#
_symmetry.space_group_name_H-M   'P 1'
#
loop_
_entity.id
_entity.type
_entity.pdbx_description
1 polymer ?
#
loop_
_entity_poly.entity_id
_entity_poly.type
_entity_poly.pdbx_seq_one_letter_code
_entity_poly.pdbx_strand_id
1 'polypeptide(L)'
;MIKRSSPSKSTWSVQSIVLTAITWAVVALLFFLLFSVSGLAGERPEWYSITTYILEEGAFLGAGLLCFRNWRSNQMVSGRSVWLAIGLAMFSYFVGNLFLAYWEIALNNSPAVSPGDFFFILTYLFLGWGMLQAVLSKQVNLTLVQWAILAVIAVAGVAIAIAFIPSPDEATIESASPAIERVSPASPSALAVSPGASPTAPPIASPEPTPAEEVVGTPDWAIALEAQLTPLASIVVWLYIIGDVILVVMATTLLLAFWGGRFSLSWRCIAAASFCYYIADIWFNYATSYIPDYQTGGLLEVFFIFSGCLFAIGAALEYDLSTRRRSSRRRS
;
A
#
# COMPACT_ATOMS: atom_id res chain seq x y z
N MET A 1 -26.29 8.33 48.87
CA MET A 1 -24.85 8.06 48.65
C MET A 1 -24.62 7.94 47.15
N ILE A 2 -24.23 9.04 46.48
CA ILE A 2 -24.04 9.06 45.02
C ILE A 2 -22.65 8.47 44.73
N LYS A 3 -22.59 7.27 44.15
CA LYS A 3 -21.35 6.67 43.63
C LYS A 3 -20.80 7.60 42.53
N ARG A 4 -19.72 8.33 42.83
CA ARG A 4 -18.88 8.94 41.80
C ARG A 4 -18.24 7.80 41.01
N SER A 5 -18.65 7.62 39.76
CA SER A 5 -17.92 6.75 38.83
C SER A 5 -16.55 7.37 38.58
N SER A 6 -15.49 6.61 38.85
CA SER A 6 -14.13 6.99 38.51
C SER A 6 -14.01 7.20 37.00
N PRO A 7 -13.36 8.27 36.51
CA PRO A 7 -13.10 8.43 35.09
C PRO A 7 -12.18 7.29 34.65
N SER A 8 -12.61 6.49 33.66
CA SER A 8 -11.73 5.52 33.02
C SER A 8 -10.52 6.27 32.47
N LYS A 9 -9.33 5.94 33.00
CA LYS A 9 -8.07 6.49 32.48
C LYS A 9 -7.90 6.01 31.04
N SER A 10 -7.77 6.95 30.11
CA SER A 10 -7.55 6.71 28.68
C SER A 10 -6.31 5.83 28.45
N THR A 11 -6.47 4.85 27.58
CA THR A 11 -5.57 3.74 27.27
C THR A 11 -4.45 4.11 26.27
N TRP A 12 -3.71 5.19 26.53
CA TRP A 12 -2.41 5.64 25.93
C TRP A 12 -2.43 7.16 25.72
N SER A 13 -1.30 7.82 25.99
CA SER A 13 -1.19 9.28 25.79
C SER A 13 -0.97 9.62 24.31
N VAL A 14 -1.44 10.78 23.88
CA VAL A 14 -1.24 11.28 22.50
C VAL A 14 0.26 11.39 22.18
N GLN A 15 1.06 11.85 23.15
CA GLN A 15 2.51 11.91 23.03
C GLN A 15 3.11 10.51 22.78
N SER A 16 2.62 9.48 23.47
CA SER A 16 3.08 8.10 23.25
C SER A 16 2.76 7.62 21.83
N ILE A 17 1.57 7.93 21.30
CA ILE A 17 1.19 7.57 19.94
C ILE A 17 2.09 8.28 18.92
N VAL A 18 2.30 9.59 19.10
CA VAL A 18 3.15 10.38 18.20
C VAL A 18 4.59 9.89 18.22
N LEU A 19 5.16 9.65 19.40
CA LEU A 19 6.52 9.10 19.52
C LEU A 19 6.62 7.71 18.89
N THR A 20 5.64 6.84 19.12
CA THR A 20 5.63 5.49 18.52
C THR A 20 5.60 5.57 16.99
N ALA A 21 4.75 6.42 16.41
CA ALA A 21 4.65 6.59 14.96
C ALA A 21 5.95 7.18 14.36
N ILE A 22 6.58 8.15 15.03
CA ILE A 22 7.87 8.70 14.59
C ILE A 22 8.96 7.63 14.68
N THR A 23 9.02 6.89 15.78
CA THR A 23 10.00 5.79 15.93
C THR A 23 9.77 4.72 14.86
N TRP A 24 8.53 4.35 14.57
CA TRP A 24 8.20 3.38 13.52
C TRP A 24 8.67 3.85 12.14
N ALA A 25 8.40 5.11 11.79
CA ALA A 25 8.87 5.71 10.55
C ALA A 25 10.40 5.76 10.46
N VAL A 26 11.09 6.13 11.55
CA VAL A 26 12.56 6.17 11.58
C VAL A 26 13.15 4.76 11.44
N VAL A 27 12.60 3.78 12.15
CA VAL A 27 13.03 2.37 12.03
C VAL A 27 12.84 1.87 10.61
N ALA A 28 11.69 2.15 9.99
CA ALA A 28 11.44 1.81 8.60
C ALA A 28 12.44 2.48 7.65
N LEU A 29 12.67 3.79 7.78
CA LEU A 29 13.63 4.50 6.96
C LEU A 29 15.04 3.91 7.08
N LEU A 30 15.50 3.65 8.30
CA LEU A 30 16.80 3.02 8.52
C LEU A 30 16.84 1.61 7.91
N PHE A 31 15.77 0.83 8.03
CA PHE A 31 15.67 -0.49 7.41
C PHE A 31 15.83 -0.41 5.89
N PHE A 32 15.05 0.45 5.21
CA PHE A 32 15.18 0.61 3.76
C PHE A 32 16.58 1.13 3.37
N LEU A 33 17.11 2.15 4.05
CA LEU A 33 18.45 2.68 3.72
C LEU A 33 19.58 1.66 3.88
N LEU A 34 19.46 0.75 4.85
CA LEU A 34 20.49 -0.26 5.13
C LEU A 34 20.37 -1.50 4.23
N PHE A 35 19.15 -1.84 3.77
CA PHE A 35 18.89 -3.14 3.14
C PHE A 35 18.29 -3.07 1.72
N SER A 36 17.80 -1.91 1.24
CA SER A 36 17.11 -1.79 -0.06
C SER A 36 18.03 -1.84 -1.28
N VAL A 37 19.33 -1.59 -1.13
CA VAL A 37 20.29 -1.45 -2.24
C VAL A 37 20.68 -2.80 -2.88
N SER A 38 20.26 -3.92 -2.29
CA SER A 38 20.66 -5.27 -2.69
C SER A 38 20.12 -5.75 -4.05
N GLY A 39 19.32 -4.93 -4.78
CA GLY A 39 18.53 -5.38 -5.94
C GLY A 39 18.91 -4.82 -7.31
N LEU A 40 20.14 -4.37 -7.55
CA LEU A 40 20.57 -3.97 -8.91
C LEU A 40 21.01 -5.14 -9.80
N ALA A 41 21.11 -6.37 -9.26
CA ALA A 41 21.55 -7.56 -10.02
C ALA A 41 21.10 -8.92 -9.43
N GLY A 42 20.15 -8.97 -8.49
CA GLY A 42 19.70 -10.22 -7.87
C GLY A 42 18.34 -10.08 -7.18
N GLU A 43 17.65 -11.21 -7.02
CA GLU A 43 16.37 -11.31 -6.29
C GLU A 43 16.52 -10.78 -4.86
N ARG A 44 15.52 -10.04 -4.38
CA ARG A 44 15.52 -9.57 -2.99
C ARG A 44 15.28 -10.75 -2.05
N PRO A 45 16.01 -10.83 -0.92
CA PRO A 45 15.78 -11.89 0.05
C PRO A 45 14.35 -11.84 0.60
N GLU A 46 13.70 -12.99 0.75
CA GLU A 46 12.33 -13.11 1.26
C GLU A 46 12.12 -12.40 2.60
N TRP A 47 13.09 -12.49 3.53
CA TRP A 47 13.03 -11.83 4.83
C TRP A 47 12.92 -10.30 4.72
N TYR A 48 13.50 -9.71 3.66
CA TYR A 48 13.42 -8.28 3.42
C TYR A 48 11.98 -7.93 3.03
N SER A 49 11.41 -8.63 2.05
CA SER A 49 10.03 -8.45 1.60
C SER A 49 9.03 -8.65 2.74
N ILE A 50 9.17 -9.72 3.53
CA ILE A 50 8.33 -9.96 4.72
C ILE A 50 8.41 -8.77 5.69
N THR A 51 9.62 -8.26 5.93
CA THR A 51 9.82 -7.16 6.88
C THR A 51 9.23 -5.85 6.38
N THR A 52 9.36 -5.54 5.09
CA THR A 52 8.74 -4.33 4.51
C THR A 52 7.22 -4.38 4.63
N TYR A 53 6.60 -5.53 4.33
CA TYR A 53 5.15 -5.70 4.55
C TYR A 53 4.77 -5.53 6.02
N ILE A 54 5.48 -6.17 6.97
CA ILE A 54 5.16 -6.01 8.40
C ILE A 54 5.22 -4.54 8.85
N LEU A 55 6.23 -3.79 8.39
CA LEU A 55 6.39 -2.38 8.73
C LEU A 55 5.25 -1.53 8.15
N GLU A 56 4.87 -1.78 6.91
CA GLU A 56 3.78 -1.07 6.25
C GLU A 56 2.42 -1.40 6.83
N GLU A 57 2.11 -2.69 6.97
CA GLU A 57 0.87 -3.18 7.55
C GLU A 57 0.68 -2.70 8.99
N GLY A 58 1.75 -2.71 9.78
CA GLY A 58 1.73 -2.17 11.13
C GLY A 58 1.34 -0.69 11.17
N ALA A 59 1.83 0.11 10.21
CA ALA A 59 1.52 1.53 10.13
C ALA A 59 0.06 1.77 9.73
N PHE A 60 -0.44 1.11 8.69
CA PHE A 60 -1.82 1.28 8.20
C PHE A 60 -2.86 0.69 9.17
N LEU A 61 -2.59 -0.47 9.77
CA LEU A 61 -3.44 -1.03 10.82
C LEU A 61 -3.52 -0.10 12.02
N GLY A 62 -2.37 0.40 12.50
CA GLY A 62 -2.30 1.36 13.60
C GLY A 62 -3.11 2.63 13.30
N ALA A 63 -2.95 3.19 12.10
CA ALA A 63 -3.72 4.35 11.64
C ALA A 63 -5.23 4.07 11.58
N GLY A 64 -5.64 2.94 10.99
CA GLY A 64 -7.03 2.52 10.89
C GLY A 64 -7.69 2.37 12.26
N LEU A 65 -7.02 1.70 13.20
CA LEU A 65 -7.52 1.53 14.58
C LEU A 65 -7.72 2.87 15.30
N LEU A 66 -6.80 3.82 15.13
CA LEU A 66 -6.93 5.17 15.70
C LEU A 66 -8.05 5.97 15.05
N CYS A 67 -8.26 5.82 13.74
CA CYS A 67 -9.40 6.41 13.05
C CYS A 67 -10.73 5.82 13.52
N PHE A 68 -10.82 4.50 13.69
CA PHE A 68 -12.03 3.86 14.25
C PHE A 68 -12.30 4.28 15.70
N ARG A 69 -11.26 4.49 16.50
CA ARG A 69 -11.40 5.11 17.83
C ARG A 69 -12.04 6.50 17.74
N ASN A 70 -11.59 7.32 16.79
CA ASN A 70 -12.15 8.65 16.56
C ASN A 70 -13.61 8.57 16.09
N TRP A 71 -13.93 7.68 15.14
CA TRP A 71 -15.30 7.44 14.69
C TRP A 71 -16.25 7.08 15.83
N ARG A 72 -15.83 6.24 16.79
CA ARG A 72 -16.66 5.86 17.95
C ARG A 72 -16.90 7.01 18.92
N SER A 73 -16.14 8.10 18.84
CA SER A 73 -16.28 9.23 19.75
C SER A 73 -17.31 10.26 19.26
N ASN A 74 -18.29 10.56 20.10
CA ASN A 74 -19.27 11.63 19.87
C ASN A 74 -18.71 13.05 20.03
N GLN A 75 -17.40 13.19 20.23
CA GLN A 75 -16.76 14.47 20.54
C GLN A 75 -15.92 15.02 19.37
N MET A 76 -15.79 14.28 18.27
CA MET A 76 -14.93 14.64 17.15
C MET A 76 -15.41 15.92 16.47
N VAL A 77 -14.55 16.94 16.42
CA VAL A 77 -14.87 18.25 15.83
C VAL A 77 -15.09 18.13 14.33
N SER A 78 -14.28 17.32 13.65
CA SER A 78 -14.40 17.10 12.21
C SER A 78 -15.55 16.18 11.81
N GLY A 79 -16.27 15.59 12.77
CA GLY A 79 -17.39 14.68 12.52
C GLY A 79 -16.98 13.21 12.51
N ARG A 80 -17.91 12.34 12.94
CA ARG A 80 -17.67 10.90 13.07
C ARG A 80 -17.56 10.19 11.71
N SER A 81 -18.34 10.64 10.73
CA SER A 81 -18.38 10.05 9.38
C SER A 81 -17.06 10.22 8.64
N VAL A 82 -16.39 11.36 8.82
CA VAL A 82 -15.04 11.63 8.28
C VAL A 82 -14.05 10.58 8.76
N TRP A 83 -14.00 10.35 10.08
CA TRP A 83 -13.08 9.38 10.66
C TRP A 83 -13.44 7.92 10.38
N LEU A 84 -14.74 7.62 10.15
CA LEU A 84 -15.14 6.30 9.65
C LEU A 84 -14.60 6.07 8.25
N ALA A 85 -14.79 7.03 7.35
CA ALA A 85 -14.33 6.93 5.97
C ALA A 85 -12.80 6.80 5.92
N ILE A 86 -12.05 7.67 6.60
CA ILE A 86 -10.58 7.56 6.65
C ILE A 86 -10.15 6.23 7.30
N GLY A 87 -10.82 5.79 8.37
CA GLY A 87 -10.51 4.50 9.00
C GLY A 87 -10.77 3.31 8.09
N LEU A 88 -11.88 3.31 7.35
CA LEU A 88 -12.17 2.30 6.34
C LEU A 88 -11.13 2.33 5.22
N ALA A 89 -10.67 3.50 4.79
CA ALA A 89 -9.60 3.60 3.79
C ALA A 89 -8.30 2.93 4.26
N MET A 90 -7.82 3.28 5.46
CA MET A 90 -6.58 2.69 6.00
C MET A 90 -6.72 1.18 6.22
N PHE A 91 -7.89 0.72 6.64
CA PHE A 91 -8.15 -0.70 6.82
C PHE A 91 -8.30 -1.44 5.48
N SER A 92 -8.90 -0.81 4.47
CA SER A 92 -8.94 -1.35 3.10
C SER A 92 -7.54 -1.50 2.55
N TYR A 93 -6.67 -0.49 2.71
CA TYR A 93 -5.27 -0.59 2.28
C TYR A 93 -4.57 -1.76 2.96
N PHE A 94 -4.68 -1.86 4.29
CA PHE A 94 -4.15 -2.99 5.06
C PHE A 94 -4.63 -4.34 4.50
N VAL A 95 -5.93 -4.51 4.25
CA VAL A 95 -6.44 -5.78 3.69
C VAL A 95 -5.93 -6.03 2.26
N GLY A 96 -5.87 -4.99 1.42
CA GLY A 96 -5.36 -5.11 0.05
C GLY A 96 -3.90 -5.53 0.04
N ASN A 97 -3.11 -4.97 0.94
CA ASN A 97 -1.69 -5.24 1.05
C ASN A 97 -1.40 -6.65 1.60
N LEU A 98 -2.28 -7.20 2.45
CA LEU A 98 -2.22 -8.62 2.84
C LEU A 98 -2.45 -9.56 1.65
N PHE A 99 -3.39 -9.21 0.75
CA PHE A 99 -3.59 -9.99 -0.48
C PHE A 99 -2.38 -9.89 -1.39
N LEU A 100 -1.81 -8.70 -1.55
CA LEU A 100 -0.60 -8.50 -2.34
C LEU A 100 0.58 -9.30 -1.77
N ALA A 101 0.82 -9.20 -0.46
CA ALA A 101 1.86 -9.97 0.24
C ALA A 101 1.68 -11.48 0.07
N TYR A 102 0.44 -11.97 0.13
CA TYR A 102 0.15 -13.38 -0.12
C TYR A 102 0.51 -13.78 -1.56
N TRP A 103 0.16 -12.95 -2.55
CA TRP A 103 0.49 -13.20 -3.95
C TRP A 103 2.00 -13.18 -4.21
N GLU A 104 2.69 -12.17 -3.71
CA GLU A 104 4.12 -12.00 -3.96
C GLU A 104 4.97 -13.00 -3.17
N ILE A 105 4.67 -13.22 -1.88
CA ILE A 105 5.53 -14.05 -1.02
C ILE A 105 5.09 -15.51 -1.06
N ALA A 106 3.80 -15.80 -0.88
CA ALA A 106 3.35 -17.18 -0.75
C ALA A 106 3.18 -17.87 -2.11
N LEU A 107 2.85 -17.12 -3.17
CA LEU A 107 2.67 -17.67 -4.52
C LEU A 107 3.83 -17.34 -5.46
N ASN A 108 4.76 -16.46 -5.06
CA ASN A 108 5.85 -15.97 -5.90
C ASN A 108 5.35 -15.49 -7.27
N ASN A 109 4.22 -14.79 -7.28
CA ASN A 109 3.52 -14.37 -8.50
C ASN A 109 3.13 -12.89 -8.46
N SER A 110 3.27 -12.21 -9.59
CA SER A 110 2.97 -10.79 -9.78
C SER A 110 1.92 -10.60 -10.88
N PRO A 111 0.62 -10.77 -10.57
CA PRO A 111 -0.43 -10.65 -11.57
C PRO A 111 -0.68 -9.19 -11.96
N ALA A 112 -1.16 -8.97 -13.17
CA ALA A 112 -1.56 -7.63 -13.61
C ALA A 112 -2.74 -7.05 -12.80
N VAL A 113 -3.60 -7.91 -12.26
CA VAL A 113 -4.67 -7.56 -11.32
C VAL A 113 -4.83 -8.69 -10.31
N SER A 114 -4.89 -8.33 -9.04
CA SER A 114 -5.08 -9.20 -7.88
C SER A 114 -6.38 -8.87 -7.14
N PRO A 115 -6.83 -9.73 -6.22
CA PRO A 115 -7.88 -9.36 -5.27
C PRO A 115 -7.53 -8.14 -4.41
N GLY A 116 -6.24 -7.84 -4.22
CA GLY A 116 -5.76 -6.67 -3.49
C GLY A 116 -6.20 -5.35 -4.15
N ASP A 117 -6.24 -5.31 -5.48
CA ASP A 117 -6.62 -4.11 -6.24
C ASP A 117 -8.02 -3.60 -5.92
N PHE A 118 -8.96 -4.50 -5.66
CA PHE A 118 -10.29 -4.13 -5.20
C PHE A 118 -10.23 -3.32 -3.90
N PHE A 119 -9.38 -3.71 -2.95
CA PHE A 119 -9.23 -3.04 -1.67
C PHE A 119 -8.41 -1.74 -1.80
N PHE A 120 -7.44 -1.67 -2.70
CA PHE A 120 -6.73 -0.43 -3.00
C PHE A 120 -7.67 0.61 -3.63
N ILE A 121 -8.57 0.20 -4.54
CA ILE A 121 -9.62 1.09 -5.08
C ILE A 121 -10.56 1.58 -3.96
N LEU A 122 -10.94 0.70 -3.02
CA LEU A 122 -11.73 1.11 -1.85
C LEU A 122 -10.99 2.12 -0.97
N THR A 123 -9.66 2.01 -0.87
CA THR A 123 -8.82 2.98 -0.17
C THR A 123 -9.00 4.37 -0.76
N TYR A 124 -8.85 4.51 -2.08
CA TYR A 124 -9.08 5.78 -2.78
C TYR A 124 -10.49 6.33 -2.56
N LEU A 125 -11.51 5.48 -2.72
CA LEU A 125 -12.91 5.86 -2.56
C LEU A 125 -13.20 6.40 -1.16
N PHE A 126 -12.82 5.66 -0.13
CA PHE A 126 -13.09 6.04 1.25
C PHE A 126 -12.22 7.21 1.72
N LEU A 127 -10.95 7.27 1.30
CA LEU A 127 -10.05 8.36 1.66
C LEU A 127 -10.50 9.67 1.02
N GLY A 128 -10.76 9.65 -0.29
CA GLY A 128 -11.29 10.79 -1.04
C GLY A 128 -12.61 11.28 -0.44
N TRP A 129 -13.53 10.36 -0.12
CA TRP A 129 -14.81 10.71 0.51
C TRP A 129 -14.64 11.32 1.91
N GLY A 130 -13.76 10.75 2.74
CA GLY A 130 -13.47 11.27 4.08
C GLY A 130 -12.88 12.68 4.05
N MET A 131 -11.91 12.92 3.15
CA MET A 131 -11.31 14.23 2.93
C MET A 131 -12.33 15.23 2.37
N LEU A 132 -13.19 14.80 1.45
CA LEU A 132 -14.23 15.64 0.85
C LEU A 132 -15.22 16.12 1.91
N GLN A 133 -15.70 15.22 2.77
CA GLN A 133 -16.56 15.60 3.89
C GLN A 133 -15.88 16.61 4.83
N ALA A 134 -14.60 16.42 5.12
CA ALA A 134 -13.84 17.34 5.97
C ALA A 134 -13.78 18.74 5.36
N VAL A 135 -13.54 18.85 4.04
CA VAL A 135 -13.52 20.11 3.29
C VAL A 135 -14.90 20.76 3.23
N LEU A 136 -15.94 20.02 2.84
CA LEU A 136 -17.30 20.55 2.69
C LEU A 136 -17.86 21.10 4.00
N SER A 137 -17.51 20.49 5.13
CA SER A 137 -17.94 20.96 6.46
C SER A 137 -17.40 22.35 6.84
N LYS A 138 -16.42 22.89 6.10
CA LYS A 138 -15.69 24.11 6.46
C LYS A 138 -15.99 25.34 5.63
N GLN A 139 -16.90 25.26 4.65
CA GLN A 139 -17.25 26.41 3.77
C GLN A 139 -15.98 27.11 3.24
N VAL A 140 -15.09 26.33 2.63
CA VAL A 140 -13.75 26.81 2.25
C VAL A 140 -13.86 28.01 1.31
N ASN A 141 -13.43 29.18 1.78
CA ASN A 141 -13.41 30.41 1.00
C ASN A 141 -11.99 30.62 0.45
N LEU A 142 -11.68 29.91 -0.64
CA LEU A 142 -10.36 29.98 -1.27
C LEU A 142 -10.18 31.30 -2.01
N THR A 143 -8.99 31.90 -1.89
CA THR A 143 -8.63 33.06 -2.71
C THR A 143 -8.41 32.64 -4.17
N LEU A 144 -8.46 33.60 -5.10
CA LEU A 144 -8.23 33.32 -6.52
C LEU A 144 -6.86 32.67 -6.79
N VAL A 145 -5.84 33.05 -6.01
CA VAL A 145 -4.51 32.44 -6.07
C VAL A 145 -4.54 30.99 -5.60
N GLN A 146 -5.29 30.68 -4.52
CA GLN A 146 -5.45 29.31 -4.04
C GLN A 146 -6.19 28.43 -5.04
N TRP A 147 -7.19 28.97 -5.73
CA TRP A 147 -7.84 28.30 -6.86
C TRP A 147 -6.89 28.04 -8.02
N ALA A 148 -6.04 29.01 -8.37
CA ALA A 148 -5.03 28.84 -9.41
C ALA A 148 -4.02 27.73 -9.04
N ILE A 149 -3.55 27.69 -7.79
CA ILE A 149 -2.68 26.61 -7.29
C ILE A 149 -3.37 25.25 -7.42
N LEU A 150 -4.65 25.16 -7.03
CA LEU A 150 -5.40 23.91 -7.12
C LEU A 150 -5.56 23.45 -8.57
N ALA A 151 -5.84 24.37 -9.49
CA ALA A 151 -5.95 24.08 -10.92
C ALA A 151 -4.61 23.59 -11.50
N VAL A 152 -3.50 24.24 -11.16
CA VAL A 152 -2.16 23.81 -11.60
C VAL A 152 -1.84 22.40 -11.09
N ILE A 153 -2.15 22.10 -9.84
CA ILE A 153 -1.90 20.78 -9.24
C ILE A 153 -2.79 19.71 -9.89
N ALA A 154 -4.06 20.01 -10.14
CA ALA A 154 -4.95 19.09 -10.85
C ALA A 154 -4.43 18.79 -12.27
N VAL A 155 -4.01 19.81 -13.00
CA VAL A 155 -3.42 19.65 -14.34
C VAL A 155 -2.12 18.86 -14.29
N ALA A 156 -1.24 19.15 -13.32
CA ALA A 156 0.01 18.42 -13.15
C ALA A 156 -0.23 16.94 -12.81
N GLY A 157 -1.17 16.63 -11.92
CA GLY A 157 -1.53 15.25 -11.60
C GLY A 157 -2.06 14.49 -12.83
N VAL A 158 -2.92 15.12 -13.63
CA VAL A 158 -3.40 14.53 -14.89
C VAL A 158 -2.27 14.35 -15.91
N ALA A 159 -1.36 15.33 -16.02
CA ALA A 159 -0.23 15.25 -16.93
C ALA A 159 0.73 14.11 -16.56
N ILE A 160 1.02 13.95 -15.27
CA ILE A 160 1.78 12.81 -14.74
C ILE A 160 1.05 11.52 -15.10
N ALA A 161 -0.24 11.41 -14.79
CA ALA A 161 -1.00 10.21 -15.11
C ALA A 161 -0.97 9.84 -16.60
N ILE A 162 -1.15 10.80 -17.51
CA ILE A 162 -1.09 10.58 -18.96
C ILE A 162 0.31 10.11 -19.38
N ALA A 163 1.37 10.69 -18.81
CA ALA A 163 2.74 10.31 -19.13
C ALA A 163 3.06 8.84 -18.76
N PHE A 164 2.30 8.26 -17.83
CA PHE A 164 2.46 6.89 -17.34
C PHE A 164 1.38 5.92 -17.85
N ILE A 165 0.51 6.33 -18.79
CA ILE A 165 -0.37 5.38 -19.49
C ILE A 165 0.49 4.58 -20.47
N PRO A 166 0.53 3.24 -20.39
CA PRO A 166 1.25 2.41 -21.35
C PRO A 166 0.76 2.70 -22.78
N SER A 167 1.68 2.98 -23.70
CA SER A 167 1.32 3.15 -25.11
C SER A 167 0.83 1.81 -25.67
N PRO A 168 -0.26 1.79 -26.48
CA PRO A 168 -0.80 0.55 -27.04
C PRO A 168 0.22 -0.21 -27.92
N ASP A 169 1.25 0.46 -28.41
CA ASP A 169 2.29 -0.15 -29.25
C ASP A 169 3.35 -0.95 -28.46
N GLU A 170 3.48 -0.77 -27.13
CA GLU A 170 4.38 -1.59 -26.28
C GLU A 170 3.72 -2.86 -25.74
N ALA A 171 2.37 -2.90 -25.69
CA ALA A 171 1.62 -4.09 -25.27
C ALA A 171 1.68 -5.26 -26.28
N THR A 172 2.31 -5.07 -27.44
CA THR A 172 2.33 -6.05 -28.53
C THR A 172 3.66 -6.79 -28.70
N ILE A 173 4.69 -6.50 -27.88
CA ILE A 173 6.03 -7.12 -28.05
C ILE A 173 6.44 -8.09 -26.93
N GLU A 174 5.78 -8.14 -25.77
CA GLU A 174 6.11 -9.11 -24.70
C GLU A 174 4.98 -10.05 -24.27
N SER A 175 4.14 -10.48 -25.23
CA SER A 175 3.38 -11.75 -25.09
C SER A 175 4.08 -12.94 -25.76
N ALA A 176 5.41 -12.90 -25.83
CA ALA A 176 6.21 -14.11 -26.02
C ALA A 176 6.42 -14.78 -24.66
N SER A 177 5.36 -15.42 -24.15
CA SER A 177 5.51 -16.47 -23.15
C SER A 177 6.63 -17.41 -23.63
N PRO A 178 7.69 -17.69 -22.86
CA PRO A 178 8.54 -18.82 -23.20
C PRO A 178 7.62 -20.03 -23.10
N ALA A 179 7.26 -20.55 -24.27
CA ALA A 179 6.56 -21.81 -24.38
C ALA A 179 7.35 -22.81 -23.55
N ILE A 180 6.79 -23.18 -22.39
CA ILE A 180 7.27 -24.31 -21.62
C ILE A 180 7.23 -25.49 -22.58
N GLU A 181 8.42 -25.88 -23.03
CA GLU A 181 8.66 -27.08 -23.79
C GLU A 181 8.13 -28.23 -22.94
N ARG A 182 6.91 -28.68 -23.25
CA ARG A 182 6.32 -29.86 -22.65
C ARG A 182 7.22 -31.04 -23.01
N VAL A 183 8.17 -31.37 -22.15
CA VAL A 183 8.81 -32.67 -22.15
C VAL A 183 7.71 -33.67 -21.82
N SER A 184 7.14 -34.26 -22.88
CA SER A 184 6.21 -35.38 -22.76
C SER A 184 6.96 -36.56 -22.12
N PRO A 185 6.37 -37.23 -21.12
CA PRO A 185 6.94 -38.46 -20.58
C PRO A 185 6.86 -39.56 -21.65
N ALA A 186 8.01 -40.04 -22.09
CA ALA A 186 8.13 -41.20 -22.96
C ALA A 186 7.55 -42.44 -22.26
N SER A 187 6.65 -43.15 -22.94
CA SER A 187 6.30 -44.54 -22.63
C SER A 187 6.94 -45.49 -23.65
N PRO A 188 7.17 -46.77 -23.28
CA PRO A 188 8.36 -47.51 -23.72
C PRO A 188 8.13 -48.46 -24.90
N SER A 189 9.27 -48.87 -25.47
CA SER A 189 9.52 -50.15 -26.16
C SER A 189 9.32 -50.21 -27.68
N ALA A 190 10.43 -50.31 -28.44
CA ALA A 190 10.89 -51.59 -29.02
C ALA A 190 12.16 -51.44 -29.90
N LEU A 191 13.23 -52.12 -29.45
CA LEU A 191 14.22 -52.92 -30.20
C LEU A 191 14.89 -52.37 -31.49
N ALA A 192 16.21 -52.15 -31.41
CA ALA A 192 17.17 -52.62 -32.41
C ALA A 192 18.57 -52.83 -31.78
N VAL A 193 19.21 -53.93 -32.15
CA VAL A 193 20.39 -54.55 -31.55
C VAL A 193 21.66 -54.24 -32.37
N SER A 194 22.79 -53.93 -31.72
CA SER A 194 24.09 -54.57 -32.03
C SER A 194 25.26 -54.17 -31.09
N PRO A 195 26.29 -55.03 -30.95
CA PRO A 195 27.15 -55.09 -29.77
C PRO A 195 28.59 -54.57 -30.01
N GLY A 196 29.24 -54.12 -28.93
CA GLY A 196 30.68 -53.82 -28.89
C GLY A 196 31.17 -53.74 -27.44
N ALA A 197 32.29 -54.41 -27.15
CA ALA A 197 32.67 -54.92 -25.83
C ALA A 197 33.45 -53.95 -24.90
N SER A 198 33.37 -54.30 -23.60
CA SER A 198 34.03 -53.84 -22.34
C SER A 198 35.57 -53.67 -22.34
N PRO A 199 36.28 -53.20 -21.26
CA PRO A 199 35.91 -53.24 -19.82
C PRO A 199 36.27 -52.04 -18.88
N THR A 200 35.41 -51.89 -17.85
CA THR A 200 35.68 -51.71 -16.40
C THR A 200 36.51 -50.53 -15.86
N ALA A 201 35.82 -49.57 -15.22
CA ALA A 201 36.32 -48.68 -14.16
C ALA A 201 35.44 -48.83 -12.90
N PRO A 202 35.98 -48.71 -11.66
CA PRO A 202 35.24 -48.97 -10.41
C PRO A 202 34.16 -47.91 -10.11
N PRO A 203 33.11 -48.27 -9.34
CA PRO A 203 31.93 -47.43 -9.16
C PRO A 203 32.22 -46.26 -8.23
N ILE A 204 32.14 -45.04 -8.77
CA ILE A 204 31.95 -43.83 -7.97
C ILE A 204 30.50 -43.85 -7.51
N ALA A 205 30.27 -43.89 -6.20
CA ALA A 205 28.96 -43.76 -5.61
C ALA A 205 28.32 -42.44 -6.09
N SER A 206 27.24 -42.55 -6.87
CA SER A 206 26.40 -41.39 -7.19
C SER A 206 25.94 -40.76 -5.87
N PRO A 207 26.06 -39.44 -5.69
CA PRO A 207 25.34 -38.78 -4.62
C PRO A 207 23.85 -39.05 -4.84
N GLU A 208 23.23 -39.57 -3.79
CA GLU A 208 21.79 -39.70 -3.62
C GLU A 208 21.14 -38.39 -4.10
N PRO A 209 20.14 -38.41 -4.99
CA PRO A 209 19.45 -37.19 -5.37
C PRO A 209 18.77 -36.66 -4.11
N THR A 210 19.33 -35.57 -3.58
CA THR A 210 18.61 -34.63 -2.71
C THR A 210 17.21 -34.46 -3.32
N PRO A 211 16.13 -34.61 -2.54
CA PRO A 211 14.79 -34.34 -3.05
C PRO A 211 14.83 -32.99 -3.74
N ALA A 212 14.56 -32.97 -5.04
CA ALA A 212 14.33 -31.73 -5.75
C ALA A 212 13.26 -30.98 -4.94
N GLU A 213 13.58 -29.78 -4.47
CA GLU A 213 12.56 -28.87 -3.98
C GLU A 213 11.52 -28.80 -5.10
N GLU A 214 10.32 -29.31 -4.84
CA GLU A 214 9.18 -29.05 -5.69
C GLU A 214 9.07 -27.53 -5.76
N VAL A 215 9.42 -26.96 -6.92
CA VAL A 215 9.04 -25.59 -7.25
C VAL A 215 7.51 -25.64 -7.30
N VAL A 216 6.88 -25.37 -6.17
CA VAL A 216 5.43 -25.29 -6.07
C VAL A 216 5.03 -24.10 -6.93
N GLY A 217 4.69 -24.38 -8.18
CA GLY A 217 4.17 -23.36 -9.09
C GLY A 217 2.87 -22.78 -8.56
N THR A 218 2.54 -21.57 -9.02
CA THR A 218 1.29 -20.87 -8.67
C THR A 218 0.09 -21.83 -8.77
N PRO A 219 -0.71 -21.99 -7.71
CA PRO A 219 -1.82 -22.93 -7.71
C PRO A 219 -2.86 -22.63 -8.81
N ASP A 220 -3.46 -23.68 -9.40
CA ASP A 220 -4.43 -23.54 -10.49
C ASP A 220 -5.60 -22.61 -10.17
N TRP A 221 -6.05 -22.57 -8.91
CA TRP A 221 -7.15 -21.71 -8.49
C TRP A 221 -6.76 -20.22 -8.57
N ALA A 222 -5.49 -19.87 -8.31
CA ALA A 222 -5.00 -18.51 -8.37
C ALA A 222 -4.89 -18.06 -9.82
N ILE A 223 -4.35 -18.92 -10.70
CA ILE A 223 -4.32 -18.69 -12.15
C ILE A 223 -5.74 -18.48 -12.71
N ALA A 224 -6.69 -19.31 -12.31
CA ALA A 224 -8.08 -19.20 -12.75
C ALA A 224 -8.77 -17.92 -12.25
N LEU A 225 -8.38 -17.40 -11.08
CA LEU A 225 -8.87 -16.13 -10.56
C LEU A 225 -8.26 -14.95 -11.32
N GLU A 226 -6.95 -14.98 -11.56
CA GLU A 226 -6.24 -13.96 -12.35
C GLU A 226 -6.84 -13.83 -13.74
N ALA A 227 -7.11 -14.95 -14.42
CA ALA A 227 -7.76 -14.95 -15.73
C ALA A 227 -9.16 -14.30 -15.72
N GLN A 228 -9.89 -14.38 -14.60
CA GLN A 228 -11.18 -13.69 -14.45
C GLN A 228 -11.01 -12.19 -14.18
N LEU A 229 -9.90 -11.77 -13.58
CA LEU A 229 -9.62 -10.38 -13.25
C LEU A 229 -8.90 -9.63 -14.39
N THR A 230 -8.16 -10.32 -15.26
CA THR A 230 -7.44 -9.71 -16.41
C THR A 230 -8.29 -8.73 -17.23
N PRO A 231 -9.57 -9.00 -17.56
CA PRO A 231 -10.40 -8.06 -18.32
C PRO A 231 -10.64 -6.72 -17.62
N LEU A 232 -10.44 -6.66 -16.30
CA LEU A 232 -10.59 -5.45 -15.50
C LEU A 232 -9.30 -4.62 -15.42
N ALA A 233 -8.16 -5.12 -15.89
CA ALA A 233 -6.86 -4.46 -15.74
C ALA A 233 -6.86 -3.01 -16.21
N SER A 234 -7.38 -2.75 -17.40
CA SER A 234 -7.46 -1.38 -17.94
C SER A 234 -8.37 -0.48 -17.09
N ILE A 235 -9.47 -1.03 -16.55
CA ILE A 235 -10.39 -0.27 -15.69
C ILE A 235 -9.70 0.07 -14.36
N VAL A 236 -8.99 -0.89 -13.76
CA VAL A 236 -8.23 -0.71 -12.52
C VAL A 236 -7.17 0.38 -12.67
N VAL A 237 -6.38 0.35 -13.74
CA VAL A 237 -5.39 1.39 -14.04
C VAL A 237 -6.01 2.79 -14.10
N TRP A 238 -7.14 2.94 -14.81
CA TRP A 238 -7.85 4.22 -14.86
C TRP A 238 -8.38 4.67 -13.50
N LEU A 239 -8.85 3.73 -12.67
CA LEU A 239 -9.32 4.04 -11.32
C LEU A 239 -8.19 4.52 -10.42
N TYR A 240 -6.99 3.95 -10.52
CA TYR A 240 -5.81 4.44 -9.80
C TYR A 240 -5.41 5.85 -10.24
N ILE A 241 -5.33 6.09 -11.55
CA ILE A 241 -5.06 7.41 -12.11
C ILE A 241 -6.04 8.47 -11.58
N ILE A 242 -7.35 8.18 -11.64
CA ILE A 242 -8.37 9.10 -11.15
C ILE A 242 -8.26 9.29 -9.63
N GLY A 243 -8.02 8.19 -8.90
CA GLY A 243 -7.82 8.17 -7.46
C GLY A 243 -6.67 9.08 -7.01
N ASP A 244 -5.54 9.00 -7.69
CA ASP A 244 -4.35 9.81 -7.46
C ASP A 244 -4.61 11.30 -7.66
N VAL A 245 -5.23 11.67 -8.79
CA VAL A 245 -5.57 13.08 -9.06
C VAL A 245 -6.49 13.62 -7.98
N ILE A 246 -7.52 12.86 -7.60
CA ILE A 246 -8.43 13.25 -6.52
C ILE A 246 -7.65 13.38 -5.20
N LEU A 247 -6.79 12.43 -4.87
CA LEU A 247 -6.02 12.41 -3.63
C LEU A 247 -5.16 13.68 -3.49
N VAL A 248 -4.41 14.03 -4.53
CA VAL A 248 -3.51 15.19 -4.52
C VAL A 248 -4.28 16.50 -4.46
N VAL A 249 -5.38 16.63 -5.23
CA VAL A 249 -6.26 17.80 -5.19
C VAL A 249 -6.87 17.98 -3.80
N MET A 250 -7.36 16.88 -3.19
CA MET A 250 -7.94 16.92 -1.86
C MET A 250 -6.89 17.23 -0.78
N ALA A 251 -5.69 16.65 -0.88
CA ALA A 251 -4.59 16.90 0.06
C ALA A 251 -4.17 18.38 0.03
N THR A 252 -4.04 18.94 -1.18
CA THR A 252 -3.76 20.37 -1.39
C THR A 252 -4.88 21.23 -0.81
N THR A 253 -6.14 20.88 -1.10
CA THR A 253 -7.30 21.63 -0.59
C THR A 253 -7.30 21.64 0.93
N LEU A 254 -7.00 20.52 1.58
CA LEU A 254 -6.86 20.46 3.04
C LEU A 254 -5.73 21.36 3.55
N LEU A 255 -4.55 21.36 2.92
CA LEU A 255 -3.46 22.25 3.32
C LEU A 255 -3.89 23.73 3.26
N LEU A 256 -4.55 24.13 2.18
CA LEU A 256 -4.99 25.51 1.98
C LEU A 256 -6.13 25.88 2.93
N ALA A 257 -7.13 25.01 3.09
CA ALA A 257 -8.28 25.23 3.97
C ALA A 257 -7.90 25.29 5.45
N PHE A 258 -6.89 24.51 5.86
CA PHE A 258 -6.43 24.45 7.24
C PHE A 258 -5.15 25.25 7.48
N TRP A 259 -4.71 26.10 6.54
CA TRP A 259 -3.51 26.92 6.71
C TRP A 259 -3.71 27.99 7.81
N GLY A 260 -2.90 27.93 8.88
CA GLY A 260 -2.92 28.94 9.95
C GLY A 260 -4.03 28.78 11.01
N GLY A 261 -4.90 27.77 10.88
CA GLY A 261 -5.96 27.51 11.86
C GLY A 261 -5.50 26.77 13.13
N ARG A 262 -6.24 26.85 14.22
CA ARG A 262 -5.99 26.09 15.47
C ARG A 262 -6.10 24.55 15.29
N PHE A 263 -6.81 24.10 14.25
CA PHE A 263 -6.92 22.69 13.84
C PHE A 263 -5.91 22.29 12.77
N SER A 264 -5.02 23.21 12.40
CA SER A 264 -4.12 23.04 11.26
C SER A 264 -3.21 21.84 11.41
N LEU A 265 -2.76 21.52 12.62
CA LEU A 265 -1.73 20.49 12.80
C LEU A 265 -2.22 19.10 12.39
N SER A 266 -3.39 18.65 12.89
CA SER A 266 -3.95 17.34 12.53
C SER A 266 -4.15 17.23 11.02
N TRP A 267 -4.81 18.21 10.42
CA TRP A 267 -5.14 18.19 8.99
C TRP A 267 -3.93 18.37 8.08
N ARG A 268 -2.88 19.07 8.54
CA ARG A 268 -1.57 19.11 7.87
C ARG A 268 -0.90 17.74 7.89
N CYS A 269 -0.98 17.00 9.00
CA CYS A 269 -0.49 15.62 9.04
C CYS A 269 -1.26 14.72 8.07
N ILE A 270 -2.59 14.83 8.01
CA ILE A 270 -3.41 14.07 7.04
C ILE A 270 -3.03 14.42 5.60
N ALA A 271 -2.89 15.70 5.27
CA ALA A 271 -2.49 16.09 3.92
C ALA A 271 -1.06 15.62 3.58
N ALA A 272 -0.11 15.76 4.51
CA ALA A 272 1.25 15.24 4.33
C ALA A 272 1.24 13.71 4.15
N ALA A 273 0.37 12.99 4.86
CA ALA A 273 0.18 11.55 4.69
C ALA A 273 -0.30 11.22 3.27
N SER A 274 -1.28 11.96 2.76
CA SER A 274 -1.77 11.79 1.39
C SER A 274 -0.69 12.08 0.33
N PHE A 275 0.18 13.07 0.55
CA PHE A 275 1.31 13.30 -0.35
C PHE A 275 2.35 12.18 -0.26
N CYS A 276 2.65 11.65 0.93
CA CYS A 276 3.55 10.50 1.06
C CYS A 276 2.97 9.28 0.33
N TYR A 277 1.67 9.02 0.49
CA TYR A 277 0.98 7.96 -0.23
C TYR A 277 1.15 8.13 -1.75
N TYR A 278 0.83 9.31 -2.27
CA TYR A 278 0.95 9.61 -3.71
C TYR A 278 2.38 9.45 -4.25
N ILE A 279 3.40 9.88 -3.49
CA ILE A 279 4.81 9.71 -3.90
C ILE A 279 5.17 8.23 -4.02
N ALA A 280 4.75 7.42 -3.04
CA ALA A 280 4.99 5.98 -3.07
C ALA A 280 4.24 5.30 -4.22
N ASP A 281 2.98 5.70 -4.47
CA ASP A 281 2.13 5.13 -5.52
C ASP A 281 2.69 5.41 -6.93
N ILE A 282 3.10 6.66 -7.22
CA ILE A 282 3.75 6.99 -8.49
C ILE A 282 5.04 6.21 -8.66
N TRP A 283 5.86 6.10 -7.60
CA TRP A 283 7.09 5.32 -7.66
C TRP A 283 6.78 3.86 -7.98
N PHE A 284 5.82 3.26 -7.28
CA PHE A 284 5.44 1.87 -7.47
C PHE A 284 4.97 1.65 -8.92
N ASN A 285 4.06 2.49 -9.42
CA ASN A 285 3.60 2.44 -10.80
C ASN A 285 4.74 2.59 -11.83
N TYR A 286 5.67 3.52 -11.59
CA TYR A 286 6.86 3.65 -12.42
C TYR A 286 7.73 2.39 -12.38
N ALA A 287 7.97 1.85 -11.18
CA ALA A 287 8.84 0.71 -10.99
C ALA A 287 8.27 -0.55 -11.65
N THR A 288 6.98 -0.85 -11.47
CA THR A 288 6.32 -2.00 -12.10
C THR A 288 6.20 -1.86 -13.62
N SER A 289 6.21 -0.65 -14.16
CA SER A 289 6.05 -0.40 -15.59
C SER A 289 7.38 -0.36 -16.36
N TYR A 290 8.47 0.06 -15.73
CA TYR A 290 9.73 0.37 -16.42
C TYR A 290 10.96 -0.36 -15.88
N ILE A 291 10.87 -1.02 -14.72
CA ILE A 291 11.98 -1.80 -14.17
C ILE A 291 11.65 -3.28 -14.42
N PRO A 292 12.40 -3.97 -15.30
CA PRO A 292 12.22 -5.40 -15.52
C PRO A 292 12.37 -6.18 -14.21
N ASP A 293 11.52 -7.19 -14.02
CA ASP A 293 11.52 -8.06 -12.84
C ASP A 293 11.48 -7.30 -11.51
N TYR A 294 10.78 -6.16 -11.49
CA TYR A 294 10.61 -5.38 -10.27
C TYR A 294 9.90 -6.19 -9.20
N GLN A 295 10.54 -6.30 -8.04
CA GLN A 295 9.93 -6.79 -6.81
C GLN A 295 9.54 -5.59 -5.95
N THR A 296 8.57 -5.76 -5.04
CA THR A 296 8.20 -4.74 -4.04
C THR A 296 9.32 -4.55 -3.01
N GLY A 297 9.34 -3.39 -2.36
CA GLY A 297 10.33 -2.99 -1.35
C GLY A 297 11.40 -2.02 -1.87
N GLY A 298 11.11 -1.24 -2.91
CA GLY A 298 11.98 -0.16 -3.37
C GLY A 298 12.13 0.96 -2.33
N LEU A 299 13.24 1.71 -2.36
CA LEU A 299 13.53 2.75 -1.34
C LEU A 299 12.39 3.76 -1.16
N LEU A 300 11.74 4.19 -2.25
CA LEU A 300 10.66 5.17 -2.19
C LEU A 300 9.34 4.61 -1.65
N GLU A 301 9.19 3.29 -1.54
CA GLU A 301 8.01 2.69 -0.91
C GLU A 301 7.96 2.92 0.61
N VAL A 302 9.07 3.34 1.24
CA VAL A 302 9.06 3.80 2.65
C VAL A 302 8.03 4.93 2.88
N PHE A 303 7.67 5.67 1.82
CA PHE A 303 6.65 6.71 1.90
C PHE A 303 5.23 6.15 2.15
N PHE A 304 4.92 4.90 1.81
CA PHE A 304 3.68 4.26 2.26
C PHE A 304 3.66 4.16 3.79
N ILE A 305 4.77 3.74 4.40
CA ILE A 305 4.92 3.66 5.86
C ILE A 305 4.82 5.04 6.51
N PHE A 306 5.45 6.06 5.90
CA PHE A 306 5.32 7.45 6.36
C PHE A 306 3.88 7.94 6.30
N SER A 307 3.15 7.56 5.24
CA SER A 307 1.73 7.86 5.12
C SER A 307 0.93 7.29 6.30
N GLY A 308 1.03 5.97 6.55
CA GLY A 308 0.35 5.33 7.68
C GLY A 308 0.70 5.99 9.03
N CYS A 309 1.98 6.28 9.26
CA CYS A 309 2.42 6.96 10.48
C CYS A 309 1.83 8.38 10.62
N LEU A 310 1.78 9.17 9.54
CA LEU A 310 1.22 10.52 9.55
C LEU A 310 -0.30 10.51 9.71
N PHE A 311 -1.01 9.53 9.14
CA PHE A 311 -2.43 9.31 9.40
C PHE A 311 -2.69 8.99 10.88
N ALA A 312 -1.88 8.12 11.48
CA ALA A 312 -1.95 7.79 12.90
C ALA A 312 -1.74 9.04 13.79
N ILE A 313 -0.72 9.85 13.47
CA ILE A 313 -0.44 11.12 14.17
C ILE A 313 -1.62 12.09 14.02
N GLY A 314 -2.13 12.28 12.80
CA GLY A 314 -3.30 13.14 12.55
C GLY A 314 -4.50 12.70 13.38
N ALA A 315 -4.83 11.41 13.36
CA ALA A 315 -5.91 10.85 14.16
C ALA A 315 -5.71 11.06 15.67
N ALA A 316 -4.48 10.93 16.19
CA ALA A 316 -4.17 11.17 17.58
C ALA A 316 -4.35 12.64 17.98
N LEU A 317 -3.89 13.57 17.15
CA LEU A 317 -3.96 15.00 17.40
C LEU A 317 -5.41 15.53 17.37
N GLU A 318 -6.23 15.11 16.39
CA GLU A 318 -7.64 15.53 16.36
C GLU A 318 -8.39 15.04 17.61
N TYR A 319 -8.11 13.81 18.06
CA TYR A 319 -8.77 13.26 19.23
C TYR A 319 -8.46 14.07 20.49
N ASP A 320 -7.20 14.45 20.68
CA ASP A 320 -6.76 15.29 21.80
C ASP A 320 -7.45 16.67 21.77
N LEU A 321 -7.45 17.31 20.60
CA LEU A 321 -8.09 18.61 20.40
C LEU A 321 -9.60 18.55 20.66
N SER A 322 -10.24 17.47 20.24
CA SER A 322 -11.68 17.25 20.36
C SER A 322 -12.11 16.99 21.81
N THR A 323 -11.33 16.21 22.57
CA THR A 323 -11.67 15.82 23.94
C THR A 323 -11.31 16.89 24.99
N ARG A 324 -10.20 17.62 24.81
CA ARG A 324 -9.78 18.70 25.74
C ARG A 324 -10.81 19.84 25.84
N ARG A 325 -11.51 20.16 24.75
CA ARG A 325 -12.52 21.23 24.69
C ARG A 325 -13.64 21.07 25.71
N ARG A 326 -14.07 19.83 26.01
CA ARG A 326 -15.18 19.59 26.93
C ARG A 326 -14.75 19.55 28.40
N SER A 327 -13.50 19.16 28.69
CA SER A 327 -12.95 19.20 30.06
C SER A 327 -12.87 20.63 30.60
N SER A 328 -12.51 21.60 29.76
CA SER A 328 -12.48 23.02 30.14
C SER A 328 -13.90 23.54 30.42
N ARG A 329 -14.88 23.21 29.59
CA ARG A 329 -16.28 23.67 29.73
C ARG A 329 -17.07 23.01 30.87
N ARG A 330 -16.61 21.87 31.40
CA ARG A 330 -17.19 21.22 32.60
C ARG A 330 -16.59 21.72 33.92
N ARG A 331 -15.50 22.51 33.88
CA ARG A 331 -14.82 23.05 35.05
C ARG A 331 -15.11 24.54 35.31
N SER A 332 -15.80 25.22 34.39
CA SER A 332 -16.43 26.54 34.58
C SER A 332 -17.87 26.37 35.01
#